data_AF-A0A378IFS1-F1
#
_entry.id   AF-A0A378IFS1-F1
#
_cell.length_a   1.000
_cell.length_b   1.000
_cell.length_c   1.000
_cell.angle_alpha   90.00
_cell.angle_beta   90.00
_cell.angle_gamma   90.00
#
_symmetry.space_group_name_H-M   'P 1'
#
loop_
_entity.id
_entity.type
_entity.pdbx_description
1 polymer ?
#
loop_
_entity_poly.entity_id
_entity_poly.type
_entity_poly.pdbx_seq_one_letter_code
_entity_poly.pdbx_strand_id
1 'polypeptide(L)'
;MKIDVRSLLNELIHSMENDVSRTQSVNSRWFLQLMIYELERLAFLDEENTQHKMIALFMGGIIYALNQDDQECQYPIRLYPAETVANMRRDLSWGMLHGRVNELEYMTAIGEEALRNLPHAFNGELFKRQTRLTDSGPGEAVFPGLKDRADKVDLLMKFCIANSGNLNVPTIDRNHFNSEEYDKAAQKYQMLAEFRQKHKASFHGGWFGSFFSRTNLPAYDNMQTILSHAKKTTFFGFKNRTFQTLREMSVINEQGEVIKPGFN
;
A
#
# COMPACT_ATOMS: atom_id res chain seq x y z
N MET A 1 -22.74 14.52 6.41
CA MET A 1 -21.95 15.63 7.00
C MET A 1 -20.68 15.74 6.17
N LYS A 2 -20.36 16.94 5.67
CA LYS A 2 -19.17 17.16 4.83
C LYS A 2 -17.96 17.48 5.69
N ILE A 3 -16.82 16.85 5.40
CA ILE A 3 -15.52 17.15 6.00
C ILE A 3 -14.58 17.62 4.91
N ASP A 4 -13.80 18.65 5.18
CA ASP A 4 -12.73 19.09 4.29
C ASP A 4 -11.54 18.10 4.32
N VAL A 5 -11.06 17.67 3.14
CA VAL A 5 -9.98 16.66 3.03
C VAL A 5 -8.67 17.18 3.60
N ARG A 6 -8.33 18.46 3.35
CA ARG A 6 -7.11 19.06 3.90
C ARG A 6 -7.16 19.17 5.41
N SER A 7 -8.33 19.51 5.97
CA SER A 7 -8.57 19.51 7.41
C SER A 7 -8.41 18.10 8.01
N LEU A 8 -8.91 17.06 7.34
CA LEU A 8 -8.73 15.67 7.76
C LEU A 8 -7.24 15.26 7.73
N LEU A 9 -6.52 15.60 6.65
CA LEU A 9 -5.09 15.34 6.54
C LEU A 9 -4.29 16.05 7.65
N ASN A 10 -4.53 17.34 7.84
CA ASN A 10 -3.88 18.12 8.91
C ASN A 10 -4.14 17.51 10.28
N GLU A 11 -5.38 17.06 10.52
CA GLU A 11 -5.74 16.39 11.75
C GLU A 11 -4.95 15.09 11.96
N LEU A 12 -4.79 14.27 10.92
CA LEU A 12 -3.99 13.04 10.97
C LEU A 12 -2.49 13.35 11.15
N ILE A 13 -1.98 14.39 10.49
CA ILE A 13 -0.58 14.85 10.60
C ILE A 13 -0.24 15.29 12.03
N HIS A 14 -1.07 16.15 12.63
CA HIS A 14 -0.90 16.60 14.02
C HIS A 14 -0.94 15.43 15.02
N SER A 15 -1.63 14.34 14.68
CA SER A 15 -1.68 13.15 15.53
C SER A 15 -0.36 12.37 15.52
N MET A 16 0.45 12.52 14.48
CA MET A 16 1.80 11.96 14.43
C MET A 16 2.82 12.87 15.10
N GLU A 17 2.72 14.19 14.93
CA GLU A 17 3.66 15.17 15.50
C GLU A 17 3.80 15.07 17.01
N ASN A 18 2.67 14.88 17.69
CA ASN A 18 2.62 14.73 19.14
C ASN A 18 3.18 13.38 19.63
N ASP A 19 3.34 12.42 18.71
CA ASP A 19 3.70 11.02 18.98
C ASP A 19 4.94 10.56 18.21
N VAL A 20 5.77 11.48 17.71
CA VAL A 20 7.13 11.19 17.23
C VAL A 20 7.96 10.75 18.46
N SER A 21 7.69 9.53 18.89
CA SER A 21 8.00 9.04 20.23
C SER A 21 9.44 8.51 20.30
N ARG A 22 9.84 8.09 21.50
CA ARG A 22 11.12 7.41 21.73
C ARG A 22 11.21 6.03 21.07
N THR A 23 10.12 5.47 20.57
CA THR A 23 10.09 4.11 20.00
C THR A 23 10.60 4.06 18.55
N GLN A 24 10.69 5.22 17.88
CA GLN A 24 11.15 5.32 16.51
C GLN A 24 12.66 5.61 16.43
N SER A 25 13.30 5.05 15.42
CA SER A 25 14.70 5.26 15.05
C SER A 25 14.98 6.73 14.71
N VAL A 26 16.25 7.12 14.70
CA VAL A 26 16.65 8.49 14.34
C VAL A 26 16.26 8.81 12.89
N ASN A 27 16.49 7.88 11.95
CA ASN A 27 16.14 8.13 10.55
C ASN A 27 14.63 8.16 10.34
N SER A 28 13.88 7.25 10.95
CA SER A 28 12.42 7.21 10.87
C SER A 28 11.82 8.57 11.27
N ARG A 29 12.28 9.14 12.39
CA ARG A 29 11.87 10.48 12.84
C ARG A 29 12.28 11.58 11.88
N TRP A 30 13.48 11.52 11.31
CA TRP A 30 13.93 12.50 10.32
C TRP A 30 13.06 12.51 9.06
N PHE A 31 12.71 11.33 8.53
CA PHE A 31 11.84 11.22 7.36
C PHE A 31 10.41 11.69 7.65
N LEU A 32 9.88 11.40 8.84
CA LEU A 32 8.59 11.94 9.26
C LEU A 32 8.61 13.46 9.34
N GLN A 33 9.65 14.06 9.91
CA GLN A 33 9.81 15.52 9.95
C GLN A 33 9.92 16.12 8.55
N LEU A 34 10.69 15.49 7.65
CA LEU A 34 10.82 15.93 6.26
C LEU A 34 9.47 15.88 5.53
N MET A 35 8.71 14.80 5.69
CA MET A 35 7.36 14.66 5.16
C MET A 35 6.42 15.73 5.71
N ILE A 36 6.40 15.94 7.03
CA ILE A 36 5.54 16.94 7.70
C ILE A 36 5.84 18.35 7.16
N TYR A 37 7.12 18.73 7.11
CA TYR A 37 7.53 20.04 6.58
C TYR A 37 7.05 20.25 5.14
N GLU A 38 7.18 19.23 4.29
CA GLU A 38 6.72 19.32 2.91
C GLU A 38 5.19 19.37 2.81
N LEU A 39 4.46 18.64 3.67
CA LEU A 39 2.99 18.72 3.74
C LEU A 39 2.51 20.10 4.16
N GLU A 40 3.17 20.72 5.14
CA GLU A 40 2.91 22.11 5.53
C GLU A 40 3.15 23.06 4.36
N ARG A 41 4.29 22.93 3.67
CA ARG A 41 4.62 23.74 2.47
C ARG A 41 3.56 23.59 1.39
N LEU A 42 3.15 22.36 1.07
CA LEU A 42 2.13 22.05 0.08
C LEU A 42 0.76 22.64 0.46
N ALA A 43 0.42 22.70 1.75
CA ALA A 43 -0.86 23.25 2.20
C ALA A 43 -1.06 24.73 1.82
N PHE A 44 0.03 25.49 1.64
CA PHE A 44 0.01 26.89 1.21
C PHE A 44 0.04 27.06 -0.32
N LEU A 45 0.19 25.99 -1.10
CA LEU A 45 0.18 26.05 -2.55
C LEU A 45 -1.24 25.94 -3.11
N ASP A 46 -1.58 26.86 -4.02
CA ASP A 46 -2.80 26.83 -4.82
C ASP A 46 -2.52 26.24 -6.21
N GLU A 47 -2.00 25.01 -6.22
CA GLU A 47 -1.70 24.27 -7.45
C GLU A 47 -2.72 23.16 -7.70
N GLU A 48 -2.92 22.84 -8.99
CA GLU A 48 -3.61 21.64 -9.40
C GLU A 48 -2.85 20.41 -8.87
N ASN A 49 -3.58 19.42 -8.35
CA ASN A 49 -3.03 18.19 -7.76
C ASN A 49 -2.31 18.34 -6.42
N THR A 50 -2.34 19.52 -5.77
CA THR A 50 -1.78 19.66 -4.41
C THR A 50 -2.37 18.65 -3.43
N GLN A 51 -3.70 18.47 -3.43
CA GLN A 51 -4.34 17.54 -2.51
C GLN A 51 -3.93 16.09 -2.78
N HIS A 52 -3.86 15.70 -4.06
CA HIS A 52 -3.33 14.39 -4.46
C HIS A 52 -1.92 14.19 -3.92
N LYS A 53 -1.00 15.14 -4.20
CA LYS A 53 0.40 15.07 -3.74
C LYS A 53 0.48 14.97 -2.21
N MET A 54 -0.34 15.72 -1.48
CA MET A 54 -0.40 15.65 -0.01
C MET A 54 -0.85 14.27 0.46
N ILE A 55 -1.88 13.68 -0.14
CA ILE A 55 -2.35 12.33 0.21
C ILE A 55 -1.26 11.28 -0.07
N ALA A 56 -0.65 11.33 -1.26
CA ALA A 56 0.42 10.42 -1.65
C ALA A 56 1.62 10.56 -0.71
N LEU A 57 2.10 11.78 -0.47
CA LEU A 57 3.22 12.05 0.42
C LEU A 57 2.93 11.60 1.86
N PHE A 58 1.71 11.81 2.37
CA PHE A 58 1.30 11.32 3.68
C PHE A 58 1.38 9.79 3.79
N MET A 59 0.77 9.06 2.85
CA MET A 59 0.83 7.59 2.85
C MET A 59 2.26 7.07 2.69
N GLY A 60 2.97 7.63 1.71
CA GLY A 60 4.29 7.22 1.32
C GLY A 60 5.36 7.51 2.38
N GLY A 61 5.31 8.67 3.02
CA GLY A 61 6.22 9.05 4.09
C GLY A 61 6.04 8.18 5.33
N ILE A 62 4.80 7.83 5.70
CA ILE A 62 4.54 6.88 6.79
C ILE A 62 5.10 5.49 6.47
N ILE A 63 4.80 4.95 5.28
CA ILE A 63 5.30 3.63 4.85
C ILE A 63 6.83 3.63 4.83
N TYR A 64 7.43 4.70 4.32
CA TYR A 64 8.88 4.80 4.21
C TYR A 64 9.54 4.91 5.58
N ALA A 65 9.02 5.75 6.48
CA ALA A 65 9.49 5.87 7.85
C ALA A 65 9.44 4.52 8.58
N LEU A 66 8.33 3.78 8.48
CA LEU A 66 8.21 2.43 9.04
C LEU A 66 9.22 1.43 8.46
N ASN A 67 9.52 1.53 7.17
CA ASN A 67 10.53 0.69 6.54
C ASN A 67 11.95 1.02 7.03
N GLN A 68 12.27 2.30 7.24
CA GLN A 68 13.55 2.72 7.81
C GLN A 68 13.68 2.29 9.27
N ASP A 69 12.59 2.43 10.03
CA ASP A 69 12.49 1.98 11.41
C ASP A 69 12.73 0.47 11.54
N ASP A 70 12.09 -0.34 10.69
CA ASP A 70 12.28 -1.79 10.64
C ASP A 70 13.70 -2.20 10.25
N GLN A 71 14.37 -1.46 9.36
CA GLN A 71 15.76 -1.74 8.98
C GLN A 71 16.74 -1.53 10.14
N GLU A 72 16.48 -0.56 11.01
CA GLU A 72 17.31 -0.27 12.18
C GLU A 72 16.95 -1.15 13.39
N CYS A 73 15.66 -1.29 13.69
CA CYS A 73 15.18 -1.97 14.89
C CYS A 73 14.93 -3.47 14.69
N GLN A 74 14.87 -3.95 13.45
CA GLN A 74 14.70 -5.36 13.08
C GLN A 74 13.48 -6.00 13.77
N TYR A 75 12.29 -5.46 13.52
CA TYR A 75 11.08 -5.96 14.16
C TYR A 75 10.78 -7.41 13.79
N PRO A 76 10.20 -8.20 14.73
CA PRO A 76 9.84 -9.60 14.47
C PRO A 76 8.71 -9.73 13.43
N ILE A 77 7.92 -8.67 13.25
CA ILE A 77 6.85 -8.58 12.25
C ILE A 77 7.04 -7.30 11.44
N ARG A 78 6.73 -7.36 10.13
CA ARG A 78 6.75 -6.17 9.30
C ARG A 78 5.55 -5.28 9.58
N LEU A 79 5.84 -4.02 9.90
CA LEU A 79 4.83 -3.02 10.26
C LEU A 79 4.36 -2.18 9.07
N TYR A 80 4.89 -2.42 7.87
CA TYR A 80 4.58 -1.70 6.63
C TYR A 80 4.26 -2.69 5.47
N PRO A 81 3.58 -2.24 4.41
CA PRO A 81 3.33 -3.03 3.21
C PRO A 81 4.62 -3.24 2.40
N ALA A 82 5.37 -4.30 2.68
CA ALA A 82 6.68 -4.52 2.08
C ALA A 82 6.69 -4.66 0.54
N GLU A 83 5.61 -5.14 -0.07
CA GLU A 83 5.51 -5.22 -1.53
C GLU A 83 5.49 -3.83 -2.18
N THR A 84 4.79 -2.86 -1.57
CA THR A 84 4.74 -1.46 -2.02
C THR A 84 6.15 -0.85 -2.06
N VAL A 85 6.94 -1.06 -1.00
CA VAL A 85 8.33 -0.56 -0.95
C VAL A 85 9.22 -1.28 -1.95
N ALA A 86 9.06 -2.60 -2.12
CA ALA A 86 9.87 -3.39 -3.04
C ALA A 86 9.64 -3.03 -4.51
N ASN A 87 8.39 -2.73 -4.90
CA ASN A 87 8.04 -2.26 -6.24
C ASN A 87 8.76 -0.95 -6.55
N MET A 88 8.67 0.04 -5.65
CA MET A 88 9.30 1.34 -5.86
C MET A 88 10.82 1.31 -5.83
N ARG A 89 11.42 0.45 -4.99
CA ARG A 89 12.87 0.27 -5.00
C ARG A 89 13.36 -0.25 -6.35
N ARG A 90 12.60 -1.11 -7.03
CA ARG A 90 12.98 -1.61 -8.35
C ARG A 90 12.97 -0.50 -9.40
N ASP A 91 11.98 0.38 -9.33
CA ASP A 91 11.75 1.38 -10.37
C ASP A 91 12.63 2.65 -10.19
N LEU A 92 12.98 2.99 -8.95
CA LEU A 92 13.66 4.26 -8.61
C LEU A 92 15.07 4.10 -8.01
N SER A 93 15.52 2.89 -7.66
CA SER A 93 16.85 2.70 -7.03
C SER A 93 18.00 3.24 -7.87
N TRP A 94 17.93 3.11 -9.20
CA TRP A 94 18.95 3.65 -10.08
C TRP A 94 18.96 5.18 -10.08
N GLY A 95 17.79 5.83 -9.98
CA GLY A 95 17.66 7.28 -9.88
C GLY A 95 18.21 7.82 -8.56
N MET A 96 17.92 7.17 -7.43
CA MET A 96 18.44 7.58 -6.12
C MET A 96 19.97 7.44 -6.01
N LEU A 97 20.55 6.33 -6.50
CA LEU A 97 22.00 6.11 -6.46
C LEU A 97 22.80 7.16 -7.24
N HIS A 98 22.17 7.81 -8.23
CA HIS A 98 22.78 8.85 -9.04
C HIS A 98 22.28 10.26 -8.66
N GLY A 99 21.61 10.41 -7.51
CA GLY A 99 21.11 11.69 -7.01
C GLY A 99 20.05 12.34 -7.91
N ARG A 100 19.38 11.57 -8.76
CA ARG A 100 18.34 12.05 -9.69
C ARG A 100 16.93 12.01 -9.11
N VAL A 101 16.76 11.33 -7.99
CA VAL A 101 15.50 11.24 -7.24
C VAL A 101 15.81 11.61 -5.79
N ASN A 102 15.11 12.60 -5.25
CA ASN A 102 15.24 13.00 -3.85
C ASN A 102 14.30 12.17 -2.94
N GLU A 103 14.52 12.25 -1.62
CA GLU A 103 13.74 11.46 -0.65
C GLU A 103 12.23 11.78 -0.66
N LEU A 104 11.84 13.04 -0.91
CA LEU A 104 10.44 13.44 -1.02
C LEU A 104 9.77 12.85 -2.27
N GLU A 105 10.48 12.82 -3.40
CA GLU A 105 10.03 12.16 -4.62
C GLU A 105 9.88 10.66 -4.41
N TYR A 106 10.83 10.03 -3.70
CA TYR A 106 10.75 8.61 -3.38
C TYR A 106 9.57 8.29 -2.45
N MET A 107 9.38 9.07 -1.38
CA MET A 107 8.21 8.96 -0.50
C MET A 107 6.91 9.14 -1.27
N THR A 108 6.79 10.19 -2.08
CA THR A 108 5.60 10.44 -2.90
C THR A 108 5.31 9.26 -3.82
N ALA A 109 6.34 8.69 -4.45
CA ALA A 109 6.18 7.57 -5.36
C ALA A 109 5.75 6.27 -4.65
N ILE A 110 6.22 6.03 -3.41
CA ILE A 110 5.66 4.97 -2.53
C ILE A 110 4.19 5.23 -2.25
N GLY A 111 3.82 6.49 -2.01
CA GLY A 111 2.45 6.93 -1.82
C GLY A 111 1.54 6.65 -3.02
N GLU A 112 1.99 6.97 -4.22
CA GLU A 112 1.28 6.66 -5.47
C GLU A 112 1.06 5.15 -5.64
N GLU A 113 2.07 4.34 -5.32
CA GLU A 113 1.96 2.89 -5.35
C GLU A 113 0.99 2.38 -4.28
N ALA A 114 0.98 2.98 -3.09
CA ALA A 114 0.03 2.67 -2.04
C ALA A 114 -1.42 3.01 -2.46
N LEU A 115 -1.62 4.19 -3.08
CA LEU A 115 -2.91 4.65 -3.61
C LEU A 115 -3.49 3.67 -4.63
N ARG A 116 -2.66 3.18 -5.56
CA ARG A 116 -3.08 2.17 -6.53
C ARG A 116 -3.56 0.89 -5.86
N ASN A 117 -2.98 0.52 -4.72
CA ASN A 117 -3.19 -0.75 -4.03
C ASN A 117 -4.11 -0.63 -2.78
N LEU A 118 -4.93 0.41 -2.68
CA LEU A 118 -5.86 0.58 -1.56
C LEU A 118 -7.04 -0.42 -1.60
N PRO A 119 -7.52 -0.89 -0.44
CA PRO A 119 -7.11 -0.51 0.91
C PRO A 119 -5.98 -1.39 1.49
N HIS A 120 -5.43 -2.34 0.74
CA HIS A 120 -4.49 -3.32 1.27
C HIS A 120 -3.15 -2.69 1.68
N ALA A 121 -2.64 -1.75 0.87
CA ALA A 121 -1.36 -1.10 1.15
C ALA A 121 -1.44 -0.17 2.37
N PHE A 122 -2.59 0.48 2.61
CA PHE A 122 -2.73 1.48 3.67
C PHE A 122 -4.17 1.53 4.17
N ASN A 123 -4.37 1.37 5.48
CA ASN A 123 -5.67 1.43 6.16
C ASN A 123 -5.47 1.59 7.68
N GLY A 124 -6.56 1.76 8.42
CA GLY A 124 -6.55 1.90 9.87
C GLY A 124 -5.97 0.71 10.63
N GLU A 125 -6.12 -0.53 10.12
CA GLU A 125 -5.56 -1.74 10.75
C GLU A 125 -4.03 -1.73 10.79
N LEU A 126 -3.37 -1.05 9.84
CA LEU A 126 -1.92 -0.86 9.85
C LEU A 126 -1.44 -0.26 11.18
N PHE A 127 -2.17 0.72 11.70
CA PHE A 127 -1.82 1.47 12.91
C PHE A 127 -2.21 0.77 14.21
N LYS A 128 -3.08 -0.23 14.14
CA LYS A 128 -3.44 -1.07 15.29
C LYS A 128 -2.38 -2.13 15.59
N ARG A 129 -1.45 -2.38 14.67
CA ARG A 129 -0.34 -3.33 14.88
C ARG A 129 0.54 -2.86 16.02
N GLN A 130 0.88 -3.80 16.90
CA GLN A 130 1.75 -3.55 18.05
C GLN A 130 3.00 -4.40 17.93
N THR A 131 4.13 -3.82 18.32
CA THR A 131 5.43 -4.50 18.38
C THR A 131 6.05 -4.32 19.75
N ARG A 132 6.98 -5.20 20.11
CA ARG A 132 7.77 -5.07 21.34
C ARG A 132 9.19 -4.68 20.95
N LEU A 133 9.69 -3.59 21.53
CA LEU A 133 11.09 -3.18 21.36
C LEU A 133 12.06 -4.01 22.21
N THR A 134 11.54 -4.62 23.29
CA THR A 134 12.28 -5.53 24.16
C THR A 134 11.44 -6.77 24.45
N ASP A 135 12.07 -7.92 24.64
CA ASP A 135 11.39 -9.21 24.83
C ASP A 135 10.38 -9.20 26.01
N SER A 136 10.61 -8.33 26.99
CA SER A 136 9.84 -8.23 28.23
C SER A 136 8.85 -7.05 28.30
N GLY A 137 8.81 -6.16 27.30
CA GLY A 137 7.95 -4.98 27.29
C GLY A 137 6.51 -5.26 26.80
N PRO A 138 5.53 -4.40 27.17
CA PRO A 138 4.22 -4.41 26.53
C PRO A 138 4.37 -4.04 25.04
N GLY A 139 3.46 -4.58 24.21
CA GLY A 139 3.43 -4.22 22.80
C GLY A 139 2.88 -2.82 22.60
N GLU A 140 3.60 -1.97 21.87
CA GLU A 140 3.21 -0.60 21.58
C GLU A 140 3.00 -0.41 20.08
N ALA A 141 2.06 0.46 19.72
CA ALA A 141 1.89 0.86 18.32
C ALA A 141 2.96 1.90 17.98
N VAL A 142 3.52 1.83 16.78
CA VAL A 142 4.57 2.77 16.34
C VAL A 142 4.02 4.20 16.18
N PHE A 143 2.72 4.33 15.88
CA PHE A 143 2.00 5.60 15.82
C PHE A 143 0.75 5.56 16.71
N PRO A 144 0.87 5.78 18.03
CA PRO A 144 -0.27 5.77 18.96
C PRO A 144 -1.42 6.70 18.53
N GLY A 145 -1.13 7.93 18.12
CA GLY A 145 -2.14 8.91 17.72
C GLY A 145 -2.89 8.54 16.45
N LEU A 146 -2.23 7.83 15.51
CA LEU A 146 -2.91 7.28 14.33
C LEU A 146 -3.69 6.01 14.67
N LYS A 147 -3.24 5.21 15.65
CA LYS A 147 -4.02 4.07 16.16
C LYS A 147 -5.36 4.54 16.71
N ASP A 148 -5.35 5.60 17.51
CA ASP A 148 -6.56 6.18 18.11
C ASP A 148 -7.47 6.87 17.10
N ARG A 149 -6.98 7.09 15.87
CA ARG A 149 -7.69 7.73 14.75
C ARG A 149 -7.78 6.83 13.50
N ALA A 150 -7.72 5.51 13.71
CA ALA A 150 -7.78 4.53 12.62
C ALA A 150 -9.07 4.68 11.77
N ASP A 151 -10.18 5.09 12.38
CA ASP A 151 -11.45 5.38 11.69
C ASP A 151 -11.33 6.55 10.71
N LYS A 152 -10.55 7.58 11.05
CA LYS A 152 -10.27 8.74 10.19
C LYS A 152 -9.32 8.39 9.05
N VAL A 153 -8.36 7.51 9.30
CA VAL A 153 -7.54 6.91 8.25
C VAL A 153 -8.43 6.14 7.27
N ASP A 154 -9.29 5.26 7.77
CA ASP A 154 -10.21 4.49 6.91
C ASP A 154 -11.18 5.40 6.14
N LEU A 155 -11.62 6.51 6.73
CA LEU A 155 -12.41 7.51 6.04
C LEU A 155 -11.64 8.15 4.87
N LEU A 156 -10.37 8.50 5.07
CA LEU A 156 -9.50 8.99 4.00
C LEU A 156 -9.32 7.92 2.91
N MET A 157 -9.17 6.64 3.28
CA MET A 157 -9.03 5.55 2.29
C MET A 157 -10.30 5.37 1.45
N LYS A 158 -11.47 5.40 2.10
CA LYS A 158 -12.77 5.35 1.41
C LYS A 158 -12.93 6.52 0.45
N PHE A 159 -12.51 7.72 0.85
CA PHE A 159 -12.45 8.87 -0.04
C PHE A 159 -11.56 8.62 -1.25
N CYS A 160 -10.35 8.11 -1.04
CA CYS A 160 -9.39 7.86 -2.12
C CYS A 160 -9.89 6.80 -3.11
N ILE A 161 -10.53 5.74 -2.61
CA ILE A 161 -11.11 4.69 -3.46
C ILE A 161 -12.28 5.23 -4.28
N ALA A 162 -13.20 5.95 -3.66
CA ALA A 162 -14.38 6.51 -4.35
C ALA A 162 -14.00 7.60 -5.37
N ASN A 163 -12.86 8.26 -5.20
CA ASN A 163 -12.40 9.38 -6.03
C ASN A 163 -11.07 9.07 -6.72
N SER A 164 -10.78 7.80 -7.04
CA SER A 164 -9.49 7.38 -7.59
C SER A 164 -9.12 8.07 -8.92
N GLY A 165 -10.11 8.59 -9.65
CA GLY A 165 -9.91 9.37 -10.87
C GLY A 165 -9.68 10.88 -10.65
N ASN A 166 -10.00 11.41 -9.47
CA ASN A 166 -9.77 12.82 -9.11
C ASN A 166 -9.73 13.02 -7.59
N LEU A 167 -8.53 13.03 -7.02
CA LEU A 167 -8.32 13.25 -5.59
C LEU A 167 -8.35 14.72 -5.17
N ASN A 168 -8.65 15.68 -6.06
CA ASN A 168 -8.74 17.11 -5.72
C ASN A 168 -10.15 17.54 -5.29
N VAL A 169 -11.09 16.60 -5.13
CA VAL A 169 -12.41 16.89 -4.56
C VAL A 169 -12.23 17.37 -3.11
N PRO A 170 -12.64 18.60 -2.75
CA PRO A 170 -12.23 19.21 -1.47
C PRO A 170 -12.93 18.60 -0.26
N THR A 171 -14.06 17.91 -0.45
CA THR A 171 -14.89 17.45 0.66
C THR A 171 -15.31 15.99 0.57
N ILE A 172 -15.35 15.36 1.74
CA ILE A 172 -15.78 14.00 2.03
C ILE A 172 -17.21 14.08 2.58
N ASP A 173 -18.20 13.48 1.92
CA ASP A 173 -19.52 13.30 2.53
C ASP A 173 -19.59 11.96 3.27
N ARG A 174 -19.59 12.02 4.62
CA ARG A 174 -19.62 10.82 5.48
C ARG A 174 -20.78 9.86 5.16
N ASN A 175 -21.87 10.37 4.59
CA ASN A 175 -23.06 9.58 4.30
C ASN A 175 -23.01 8.90 2.92
N HIS A 176 -21.97 9.18 2.12
CA HIS A 176 -21.88 8.77 0.71
C HIS A 176 -20.95 7.58 0.46
N PHE A 177 -20.25 7.09 1.49
CA PHE A 177 -19.39 5.92 1.34
C PHE A 177 -20.20 4.65 1.49
N ASN A 178 -20.56 4.04 0.35
CA ASN A 178 -21.09 2.69 0.34
C ASN A 178 -19.98 1.74 0.83
N SER A 179 -20.20 1.06 1.96
CA SER A 179 -19.20 0.10 2.48
C SER A 179 -18.89 -0.99 1.46
N GLU A 180 -19.86 -1.29 0.58
CA GLU A 180 -19.76 -2.30 -0.46
C GLU A 180 -18.61 -2.05 -1.44
N GLU A 181 -18.27 -0.79 -1.78
CA GLU A 181 -17.15 -0.50 -2.69
C GLU A 181 -15.80 -0.73 -2.02
N TYR A 182 -15.69 -0.36 -0.74
CA TYR A 182 -14.51 -0.62 0.07
C TYR A 182 -14.32 -2.13 0.27
N ASP A 183 -15.40 -2.85 0.58
CA ASP A 183 -15.39 -4.30 0.77
C ASP A 183 -15.05 -5.04 -0.54
N LYS A 184 -15.57 -4.58 -1.68
CA LYS A 184 -15.21 -5.09 -3.01
C LYS A 184 -13.74 -4.85 -3.33
N ALA A 185 -13.21 -3.66 -3.07
CA ALA A 185 -11.79 -3.36 -3.27
C ALA A 185 -10.92 -4.28 -2.38
N ALA A 186 -11.26 -4.40 -1.09
CA ALA A 186 -10.57 -5.30 -0.16
C ALA A 186 -10.58 -6.77 -0.65
N GLN A 187 -11.73 -7.26 -1.13
CA GLN A 187 -11.86 -8.62 -1.68
C GLN A 187 -11.03 -8.82 -2.95
N LYS A 188 -11.02 -7.86 -3.87
CA LYS A 188 -10.18 -7.90 -5.10
C LYS A 188 -8.70 -8.06 -4.75
N TYR A 189 -8.21 -7.27 -3.79
CA TYR A 189 -6.84 -7.37 -3.32
C TYR A 189 -6.54 -8.66 -2.59
N GLN A 190 -7.44 -9.13 -1.72
CA GLN A 190 -7.26 -10.41 -1.03
C GLN A 190 -7.11 -11.56 -2.03
N MET A 191 -7.89 -11.57 -3.11
CA MET A 191 -7.72 -12.54 -4.20
C MET A 191 -6.38 -12.38 -4.91
N LEU A 192 -5.95 -11.16 -5.23
CA LEU A 192 -4.65 -10.92 -5.87
C LEU A 192 -3.47 -11.35 -4.99
N ALA A 193 -3.52 -11.06 -3.69
CA ALA A 193 -2.50 -11.45 -2.73
C ALA A 193 -2.46 -12.98 -2.55
N GLU A 194 -3.61 -13.64 -2.40
CA GLU A 194 -3.71 -15.10 -2.34
C GLU A 194 -3.16 -15.75 -3.63
N PHE A 195 -3.47 -15.18 -4.79
CA PHE A 195 -2.91 -15.63 -6.06
C PHE A 195 -1.39 -15.50 -6.08
N ARG A 196 -0.84 -14.32 -5.74
CA ARG A 196 0.61 -14.09 -5.70
C ARG A 196 1.30 -15.08 -4.75
N GLN A 197 0.71 -15.32 -3.58
CA GLN A 197 1.24 -16.26 -2.58
C GLN A 197 1.24 -17.71 -3.09
N LYS A 198 0.09 -18.22 -3.57
CA LYS A 198 -0.03 -19.59 -4.10
C LYS A 198 0.86 -19.80 -5.33
N HIS A 199 0.90 -18.80 -6.21
CA HIS A 199 1.72 -18.82 -7.41
C HIS A 199 3.21 -18.82 -7.05
N LYS A 200 3.65 -18.02 -6.06
CA LYS A 200 5.04 -18.01 -5.57
C LYS A 200 5.44 -19.31 -4.87
N ALA A 201 4.59 -19.82 -3.97
CA ALA A 201 4.84 -21.06 -3.23
C ALA A 201 5.09 -22.26 -4.17
N SER A 202 4.39 -22.28 -5.29
CA SER A 202 4.50 -23.32 -6.31
C SER A 202 5.84 -23.32 -7.05
N PHE A 203 6.63 -22.26 -6.96
CA PHE A 203 7.98 -22.19 -7.54
C PHE A 203 9.08 -22.63 -6.58
N HIS A 204 8.80 -22.75 -5.28
CA HIS A 204 9.77 -23.23 -4.30
C HIS A 204 9.70 -24.75 -4.09
N GLY A 205 8.81 -25.46 -4.81
CA GLY A 205 8.56 -26.90 -4.64
C GLY A 205 8.94 -27.81 -5.83
N GLY A 206 9.63 -27.34 -6.87
CA GLY A 206 9.91 -28.18 -8.06
C GLY A 206 11.18 -27.85 -8.84
N TRP A 207 11.63 -28.82 -9.65
CA TRP A 207 12.88 -28.80 -10.45
C TRP A 207 13.01 -27.60 -11.41
N PHE A 208 11.90 -26.90 -11.68
CA PHE A 208 11.83 -25.73 -12.56
C PHE A 208 11.95 -24.37 -11.85
N GLY A 209 12.11 -24.34 -10.51
CA GLY A 209 12.00 -23.12 -9.69
C GLY A 209 12.87 -21.92 -10.11
N SER A 210 13.99 -22.15 -10.80
CA SER A 210 14.91 -21.10 -11.25
C SER A 210 14.53 -20.43 -12.59
N PHE A 211 13.76 -21.11 -13.45
CA PHE A 211 13.35 -20.56 -14.76
C PHE A 211 12.10 -19.66 -14.65
N PHE A 212 11.26 -19.91 -13.63
CA PHE A 212 9.97 -19.24 -13.46
C PHE A 212 9.96 -18.09 -12.45
N SER A 213 11.03 -17.91 -11.67
CA SER A 213 11.21 -16.76 -10.76
C SER A 213 11.28 -15.40 -11.49
N ARG A 214 11.35 -15.41 -12.83
CA ARG A 214 11.42 -14.22 -13.70
C ARG A 214 10.07 -13.62 -14.08
N THR A 215 8.95 -14.26 -13.75
CA THR A 215 7.63 -13.65 -14.03
C THR A 215 7.40 -12.50 -13.05
N ASN A 216 7.35 -11.27 -13.55
CA ASN A 216 7.13 -10.06 -12.75
C ASN A 216 5.66 -9.99 -12.27
N LEU A 217 5.26 -10.94 -11.43
CA LEU A 217 3.93 -11.00 -10.79
C LEU A 217 3.54 -9.71 -10.03
N PRO A 218 4.48 -8.95 -9.45
CA PRO A 218 4.16 -7.65 -8.88
C PRO A 218 3.70 -6.59 -9.89
N ALA A 219 3.96 -6.77 -11.19
CA ALA A 219 3.56 -5.82 -12.24
C ALA A 219 2.11 -5.98 -12.74
N TYR A 220 1.32 -6.87 -12.13
CA TYR A 220 -0.10 -6.94 -12.42
C TYR A 220 -0.92 -6.33 -11.29
N ASP A 221 -1.72 -5.33 -11.66
CA ASP A 221 -2.55 -4.55 -10.73
C ASP A 221 -3.85 -5.26 -10.34
N ASN A 222 -4.28 -6.26 -11.14
CA ASN A 222 -5.48 -7.02 -10.87
C ASN A 222 -5.47 -8.41 -11.53
N MET A 223 -6.40 -9.26 -11.08
CA MET A 223 -6.55 -10.65 -11.53
C MET A 223 -6.97 -10.78 -13.00
N GLN A 224 -7.72 -9.80 -13.54
CA GLN A 224 -8.14 -9.78 -14.94
C GLN A 224 -6.95 -9.59 -15.89
N THR A 225 -6.01 -8.70 -15.55
CA THR A 225 -4.78 -8.49 -16.33
C THR A 225 -3.91 -9.75 -16.32
N ILE A 226 -3.81 -10.43 -15.18
CA ILE A 226 -3.11 -11.72 -15.04
C ILE A 226 -3.72 -12.76 -15.98
N LEU A 227 -5.05 -12.94 -15.93
CA LEU A 227 -5.73 -13.92 -16.77
C LEU A 227 -5.63 -13.57 -18.26
N SER A 228 -5.79 -12.30 -18.62
CA SER A 228 -5.65 -11.81 -20.00
C SER A 228 -4.25 -12.08 -20.55
N HIS A 229 -3.21 -11.81 -19.76
CA HIS A 229 -1.85 -12.12 -20.16
C HIS A 229 -1.59 -13.63 -20.23
N ALA A 230 -2.05 -14.41 -19.25
CA ALA A 230 -1.93 -15.87 -19.27
C ALA A 230 -2.61 -16.52 -20.48
N LYS A 231 -3.73 -15.95 -20.96
CA LYS A 231 -4.40 -16.39 -22.20
C LYS A 231 -3.54 -16.15 -23.44
N LYS A 232 -2.82 -15.02 -23.50
CA LYS A 232 -2.06 -14.55 -24.67
C LYS A 232 -0.61 -15.02 -24.72
N THR A 233 -0.02 -15.32 -23.57
CA THR A 233 1.41 -15.68 -23.49
C THR A 233 1.69 -17.08 -24.03
N THR A 234 2.81 -17.22 -24.74
CA THR A 234 3.33 -18.50 -25.26
C THR A 234 4.20 -19.22 -24.24
N PHE A 235 4.50 -18.58 -23.10
CA PHE A 235 5.29 -19.18 -22.03
C PHE A 235 4.45 -20.20 -21.25
N PHE A 236 4.49 -21.45 -21.73
CA PHE A 236 3.63 -22.55 -21.28
C PHE A 236 3.59 -22.74 -19.76
N GLY A 237 4.71 -22.62 -19.06
CA GLY A 237 4.71 -22.85 -17.62
C GLY A 237 4.05 -21.73 -16.81
N PHE A 238 4.18 -20.46 -17.20
CA PHE A 238 3.42 -19.37 -16.56
C PHE A 238 1.93 -19.51 -16.86
N LYS A 239 1.57 -19.82 -18.12
CA LYS A 239 0.19 -20.06 -18.51
C LYS A 239 -0.42 -21.19 -17.68
N ASN A 240 0.14 -22.39 -17.74
CA ASN A 240 -0.39 -23.56 -17.05
C ASN A 240 -0.47 -23.33 -15.53
N ARG A 241 0.56 -22.73 -14.92
CA ARG A 241 0.56 -22.46 -13.48
C ARG A 241 -0.47 -21.40 -13.09
N THR A 242 -0.62 -20.34 -13.89
CA THR A 242 -1.65 -19.33 -13.66
C THR A 242 -3.03 -19.97 -13.69
N PHE A 243 -3.35 -20.75 -14.73
CA PHE A 243 -4.63 -21.46 -14.83
C PHE A 243 -4.84 -22.45 -13.67
N GLN A 244 -3.79 -23.19 -13.27
CA GLN A 244 -3.87 -24.10 -12.12
C GLN A 244 -4.16 -23.34 -10.82
N THR A 245 -3.39 -22.31 -10.49
CA THR A 245 -3.61 -21.51 -9.27
C THR A 245 -5.00 -20.87 -9.28
N LEU A 246 -5.47 -20.36 -10.42
CA LEU A 246 -6.81 -19.78 -10.54
C LEU A 246 -7.91 -20.82 -10.31
N ARG A 247 -7.74 -22.06 -10.76
CA ARG A 247 -8.67 -23.18 -10.46
C ARG A 247 -8.62 -23.57 -8.98
N GLU A 248 -7.43 -23.66 -8.39
CA GLU A 248 -7.25 -23.94 -6.94
C GLU A 248 -7.90 -22.87 -6.05
N MET A 249 -8.01 -21.63 -6.55
CA MET A 249 -8.72 -20.54 -5.87
C MET A 249 -10.22 -20.48 -6.20
N SER A 250 -10.73 -21.43 -6.99
CA SER A 250 -12.11 -21.45 -7.52
C SER A 250 -12.48 -20.16 -8.24
N VAL A 251 -11.50 -19.52 -8.91
CA VAL A 251 -11.69 -18.28 -9.66
C VAL A 251 -12.18 -18.56 -11.08
N ILE A 252 -11.67 -19.63 -11.68
CA ILE A 252 -12.06 -20.10 -13.01
C ILE A 252 -12.44 -21.59 -12.98
N ASN A 253 -13.28 -22.02 -13.91
CA ASN A 253 -13.61 -23.44 -14.12
C ASN A 253 -12.52 -24.19 -14.93
N GLU A 254 -12.77 -25.47 -15.23
CA GLU A 254 -11.85 -26.29 -16.02
C GLU A 254 -11.63 -25.72 -17.43
N GLN A 255 -12.66 -25.10 -18.00
CA GLN A 255 -12.67 -24.46 -19.32
C GLN A 255 -11.94 -23.09 -19.33
N GLY A 256 -11.56 -22.56 -18.16
CA GLY A 256 -10.87 -21.28 -18.02
C GLY A 256 -11.80 -20.06 -18.05
N GLU A 257 -13.09 -20.27 -17.80
CA GLU A 257 -14.12 -19.25 -17.65
C GLU A 257 -14.20 -18.79 -16.19
N VAL A 258 -14.43 -17.50 -15.98
CA VAL A 258 -14.48 -16.89 -14.65
C VAL A 258 -15.79 -17.27 -13.96
N ILE A 259 -15.69 -17.83 -12.75
CA ILE A 259 -16.85 -18.30 -11.96
C ILE A 259 -16.99 -17.63 -10.59
N LYS A 260 -15.98 -16.88 -10.14
CA LYS A 260 -16.00 -16.20 -8.83
C LYS A 260 -16.51 -14.75 -8.95
N PRO A 261 -17.53 -14.34 -8.17
CA PRO A 261 -17.96 -12.95 -8.09
C PRO A 261 -16.82 -12.04 -7.61
N GLY A 262 -16.74 -10.81 -8.15
CA GLY A 262 -15.72 -9.83 -7.77
C GLY A 262 -14.39 -9.93 -8.53
N PHE A 263 -14.31 -10.79 -9.56
CA PHE A 263 -13.13 -10.92 -10.43
C PHE A 263 -12.96 -9.75 -11.43
N ASN A 264 -14.06 -9.09 -11.80
CA ASN A 264 -14.08 -7.90 -12.66
C ASN A 264 -13.79 -6.64 -11.84
#